data_AF-A0A9P5ZAC3-F1
#
_entry.id   AF-A0A9P5ZAC3-F1
#
_cell.length_a   1.000
_cell.length_b   1.000
_cell.length_c   1.000
_cell.angle_alpha   90.00
_cell.angle_beta   90.00
_cell.angle_gamma   90.00
#
_symmetry.space_group_name_H-M   'P 1'
#
loop_
_entity.id
_entity.type
_entity.pdbx_description
1 polymer ?
#
loop_
_entity_poly.entity_id
_entity_poly.type
_entity_poly.pdbx_seq_one_letter_code
_entity_poly.pdbx_strand_id
1 'polypeptide(L)'
;MPREYKAVIFDVGGVVMRSPFIAIAAYERKLGLPPHYINTSITGRGANGSWQRFERGEIELLPFYEAFGRDLSDTVNGNIWYKTYCRRKGLKCPPLPETLQVDGRELFGAMMREAGQYDPHIRHAILRLRAAKKYKLIALTNNFSKVDINREELEFLGWGDGATPNHLRELFDDFCDSSDLGMRKPEREFYLRACERSGINPSDAIFLDDIGINLKAAKELGMDTIRE
;
A
#
# COMPACT_ATOMS: atom_id res chain seq x y z
N MET A 1 8.93 -2.65 35.87
CA MET A 1 9.99 -2.25 34.92
C MET A 1 9.30 -1.72 33.67
N PRO A 2 9.71 -0.59 33.07
CA PRO A 2 9.23 -0.20 31.75
C PRO A 2 9.60 -1.31 30.75
N ARG A 3 8.69 -1.61 29.81
CA ARG A 3 8.90 -2.61 28.76
C ARG A 3 10.08 -2.17 27.90
N GLU A 4 11.07 -3.03 27.69
CA GLU A 4 12.22 -2.74 26.85
C GLU A 4 12.03 -3.37 25.47
N TYR A 5 11.87 -2.53 24.45
CA TYR A 5 11.76 -2.99 23.06
C TYR A 5 13.13 -3.25 22.46
N LYS A 6 13.21 -4.30 21.64
CA LYS A 6 14.40 -4.69 20.88
C LYS A 6 14.27 -4.40 19.39
N ALA A 7 13.05 -4.26 18.88
CA ALA A 7 12.81 -4.00 17.47
C ALA A 7 11.69 -2.98 17.22
N VAL A 8 11.81 -2.31 16.08
CA VAL A 8 10.74 -1.51 15.49
C VAL A 8 10.50 -2.04 14.08
N ILE A 9 9.27 -2.48 13.84
CA ILE A 9 8.81 -3.06 12.59
C ILE A 9 7.94 -2.02 11.88
N PHE A 10 8.18 -1.80 10.59
CA PHE A 10 7.47 -0.81 9.78
C PHE A 10 6.78 -1.49 8.61
N ASP A 11 5.52 -1.15 8.36
CA ASP A 11 4.98 -1.22 7.01
C ASP A 11 5.75 -0.27 6.09
N VAL A 12 5.77 -0.57 4.80
CA VAL A 12 6.43 0.26 3.79
C VAL A 12 5.42 1.17 3.12
N GLY A 13 4.42 0.63 2.43
CA GLY A 13 3.42 1.42 1.72
C GLY A 13 2.48 2.12 2.69
N GLY A 14 2.30 3.44 2.55
CA GLY A 14 1.44 4.21 3.44
C GLY A 14 2.08 4.62 4.77
N VAL A 15 3.26 4.10 5.13
CA VAL A 15 3.99 4.45 6.36
C VAL A 15 5.37 5.00 6.04
N VAL A 16 6.30 4.17 5.56
CA VAL A 16 7.66 4.63 5.20
C VAL A 16 7.62 5.40 3.89
N MET A 17 6.82 4.90 2.96
CA MET A 17 6.55 5.47 1.66
C MET A 17 5.13 6.04 1.65
N ARG A 18 4.93 7.13 0.91
CA ARG A 18 3.63 7.80 0.83
C ARG A 18 2.58 6.88 0.22
N SER A 19 1.33 7.08 0.61
CA SER A 19 0.23 6.25 0.11
C SER A 19 -0.03 6.51 -1.39
N PRO A 20 -0.16 5.46 -2.23
CA PRO A 20 -0.53 5.62 -3.64
C PRO A 20 -1.90 6.29 -3.83
N PHE A 21 -2.77 6.26 -2.80
CA PHE A 21 -4.09 6.89 -2.85
C PHE A 21 -4.05 8.42 -2.94
N ILE A 22 -2.93 9.05 -2.59
CA ILE A 22 -2.74 10.49 -2.78
C ILE A 22 -2.81 10.86 -4.26
N ALA A 23 -2.21 10.03 -5.13
CA ALA A 23 -2.26 10.22 -6.58
C ALA A 23 -3.69 10.09 -7.12
N ILE A 24 -4.50 9.18 -6.58
CA ILE A 24 -5.91 9.04 -6.95
C ILE A 24 -6.67 10.33 -6.69
N ALA A 25 -6.49 10.93 -5.51
CA ALA A 25 -7.17 12.19 -5.17
C ALA A 25 -6.77 13.33 -6.13
N ALA A 26 -5.51 13.38 -6.55
CA ALA A 26 -5.05 14.35 -7.55
C ALA A 26 -5.65 14.08 -8.94
N TYR A 27 -5.74 12.82 -9.33
CA TYR A 27 -6.34 12.40 -10.59
C TYR A 27 -7.85 12.68 -10.64
N GLU A 28 -8.57 12.42 -9.55
CA GLU A 28 -10.00 12.79 -9.39
C GLU A 28 -10.20 14.29 -9.63
N ARG A 29 -9.38 15.15 -9.01
CA ARG A 29 -9.45 16.60 -9.22
C ARG A 29 -9.20 17.00 -10.68
N LYS A 30 -8.21 16.37 -11.33
CA LYS A 30 -7.89 16.63 -12.75
C LYS A 30 -9.08 16.32 -13.67
N LEU A 31 -9.86 15.29 -13.34
CA LEU A 31 -11.03 14.88 -14.11
C LEU A 31 -12.35 15.55 -13.64
N GLY A 32 -12.30 16.43 -12.64
CA GLY A 32 -13.51 17.06 -12.07
C GLY A 32 -14.41 16.07 -11.32
N LEU A 33 -13.86 14.93 -10.88
CA LEU A 33 -14.61 13.92 -10.14
C LEU A 33 -14.81 14.32 -8.68
N PRO A 34 -15.92 13.90 -8.06
CA PRO A 34 -16.08 14.00 -6.62
C PRO A 34 -14.95 13.27 -5.87
N PRO A 35 -14.50 13.80 -4.72
CA PRO A 35 -13.50 13.10 -3.89
C PRO A 35 -13.95 11.69 -3.54
N HIS A 36 -13.01 10.73 -3.61
CA HIS A 36 -13.19 9.31 -3.35
C HIS A 36 -14.01 8.54 -4.39
N TYR A 37 -14.38 9.13 -5.52
CA TYR A 37 -15.13 8.46 -6.58
C TYR A 37 -14.40 7.22 -7.13
N ILE A 38 -13.11 7.36 -7.49
CA ILE A 38 -12.30 6.27 -8.02
C ILE A 38 -12.07 5.22 -6.93
N ASN A 39 -11.70 5.62 -5.71
CA ASN A 39 -11.51 4.68 -4.60
C ASN A 39 -12.76 3.87 -4.28
N THR A 40 -13.93 4.51 -4.38
CA THR A 40 -15.21 3.83 -4.21
C THR A 40 -15.46 2.82 -5.32
N SER A 41 -15.08 3.16 -6.56
CA SER A 41 -15.18 2.23 -7.71
C SER A 41 -14.25 1.01 -7.55
N ILE A 42 -12.98 1.22 -7.18
CA ILE A 42 -12.01 0.15 -6.89
C ILE A 42 -12.56 -0.81 -5.82
N THR A 43 -13.11 -0.26 -4.74
CA THR A 43 -13.64 -1.06 -3.62
C THR A 43 -14.94 -1.77 -4.01
N GLY A 44 -15.82 -1.09 -4.76
CA GLY A 44 -17.14 -1.59 -5.14
C GLY A 44 -17.10 -2.84 -6.03
N ARG A 45 -16.04 -3.00 -6.83
CA ARG A 45 -15.83 -4.18 -7.68
C ARG A 45 -15.52 -5.45 -6.88
N GLY A 46 -15.04 -5.33 -5.65
CA GLY A 46 -14.70 -6.46 -4.78
C GLY A 46 -13.63 -7.37 -5.41
N ALA A 47 -13.68 -8.67 -5.09
CA ALA A 47 -12.64 -9.62 -5.48
C ALA A 47 -12.44 -9.77 -7.01
N ASN A 48 -13.45 -9.43 -7.81
CA ASN A 48 -13.43 -9.57 -9.27
C ASN A 48 -12.88 -8.33 -10.00
N GLY A 49 -12.61 -7.23 -9.29
CA GLY A 49 -12.04 -6.02 -9.88
C GLY A 49 -10.62 -6.25 -10.40
N SER A 50 -10.26 -5.56 -11.49
CA SER A 50 -8.92 -5.62 -12.08
C SER A 50 -7.81 -5.34 -11.08
N TRP A 51 -8.00 -4.37 -10.17
CA TRP A 51 -7.07 -4.08 -9.08
C TRP A 51 -6.81 -5.31 -8.20
N GLN A 52 -7.88 -5.92 -7.68
CA GLN A 52 -7.76 -7.07 -6.78
C GLN A 52 -7.20 -8.31 -7.50
N ARG A 53 -7.51 -8.48 -8.79
CA ARG A 53 -6.93 -9.54 -9.61
C ARG A 53 -5.43 -9.32 -9.83
N PHE A 54 -5.01 -8.07 -10.07
CA PHE A 54 -3.60 -7.70 -10.22
C PHE A 54 -2.82 -7.91 -8.91
N GLU A 55 -3.37 -7.50 -7.78
CA GLU A 55 -2.79 -7.77 -6.44
C GLU A 55 -2.62 -9.27 -6.14
N ARG A 56 -3.40 -10.14 -6.78
CA ARG A 56 -3.30 -11.60 -6.64
C ARG A 56 -2.42 -12.26 -7.70
N GLY A 57 -1.85 -11.49 -8.64
CA GLY A 57 -1.07 -12.01 -9.75
C GLY A 57 -1.92 -12.78 -10.79
N GLU A 58 -3.23 -12.54 -10.85
CA GLU A 58 -4.14 -13.20 -11.82
C GLU A 58 -4.18 -12.49 -13.18
N ILE A 59 -3.56 -11.31 -13.26
CA ILE A 59 -3.45 -10.51 -14.48
C ILE A 59 -2.09 -9.81 -14.47
N GLU A 60 -1.40 -9.85 -15.61
CA GLU A 60 -0.13 -9.16 -15.80
C GLU A 60 -0.31 -7.65 -15.90
N LEU A 61 0.76 -6.88 -15.68
CA LEU A 61 0.70 -5.41 -15.63
C LEU A 61 0.13 -4.76 -16.90
N LEU A 62 0.59 -5.18 -18.09
CA LEU A 62 0.18 -4.53 -19.33
C LEU A 62 -1.33 -4.74 -19.63
N PRO A 63 -1.88 -5.97 -19.56
CA PRO A 63 -3.33 -6.16 -19.62
C PRO A 63 -4.09 -5.50 -18.48
N PHE A 64 -3.47 -5.37 -17.30
CA PHE A 64 -4.08 -4.70 -16.16
C PHE A 64 -4.38 -3.22 -16.45
N TYR A 65 -3.52 -2.49 -17.16
CA TYR A 65 -3.80 -1.08 -17.48
C TYR A 65 -5.11 -0.87 -18.23
N GLU A 66 -5.36 -1.68 -19.26
CA GLU A 66 -6.61 -1.59 -20.02
C GLU A 66 -7.81 -2.01 -19.16
N ALA A 67 -7.67 -3.09 -18.39
CA ALA A 67 -8.73 -3.57 -17.51
C ALA A 67 -9.07 -2.54 -16.42
N PHE A 68 -8.07 -1.92 -15.83
CA PHE A 68 -8.18 -0.91 -14.78
C PHE A 68 -8.82 0.37 -15.30
N GLY A 69 -8.36 0.88 -16.45
CA GLY A 69 -8.98 2.02 -17.11
C GLY A 69 -10.45 1.76 -17.43
N ARG A 70 -10.77 0.58 -17.97
CA ARG A 70 -12.16 0.18 -18.28
C ARG A 70 -13.03 0.09 -17.02
N ASP A 71 -12.51 -0.56 -15.98
CA ASP A 71 -13.20 -0.70 -14.70
C ASP A 71 -13.55 0.65 -14.07
N LEU A 72 -12.63 1.61 -14.16
CA LEU A 72 -12.82 2.94 -13.57
C LEU A 72 -13.60 3.90 -14.47
N SER A 73 -13.74 3.60 -15.76
CA SER A 73 -14.55 4.37 -16.71
C SER A 73 -16.04 4.00 -16.66
N ASP A 74 -16.42 2.92 -15.97
CA ASP A 74 -17.81 2.48 -15.78
C ASP A 74 -18.57 3.43 -14.85
N THR A 75 -19.24 4.42 -15.44
CA THR A 75 -20.08 5.37 -14.72
C THR A 75 -21.36 4.74 -14.18
N VAL A 76 -21.84 3.63 -14.74
CA VAL A 76 -23.08 2.98 -14.27
C VAL A 76 -22.88 2.44 -12.86
N ASN A 77 -21.92 1.54 -12.69
CA ASN A 77 -21.64 0.96 -11.38
C ASN A 77 -20.92 1.96 -10.46
N GLY A 78 -19.99 2.75 -11.01
CA GLY A 78 -19.29 3.79 -10.25
C GLY A 78 -20.26 4.76 -9.56
N ASN A 79 -21.29 5.22 -10.26
CA ASN A 79 -22.31 6.12 -9.69
C ASN A 79 -23.16 5.44 -8.62
N ILE A 80 -23.52 4.16 -8.79
CA ILE A 80 -24.29 3.39 -7.80
C ILE A 80 -23.49 3.26 -6.49
N TRP A 81 -22.22 2.88 -6.59
CA TRP A 81 -21.35 2.73 -5.43
C TRP A 81 -21.07 4.07 -4.76
N TYR A 82 -20.85 5.15 -5.53
CA TYR A 82 -20.62 6.47 -4.96
C TYR A 82 -21.85 7.04 -4.24
N LYS A 83 -23.06 6.89 -4.81
CA LYS A 83 -24.32 7.24 -4.12
C LYS A 83 -24.45 6.47 -2.80
N THR A 84 -24.09 5.19 -2.80
CA THR A 84 -24.10 4.36 -1.60
C THR A 84 -23.09 4.84 -0.57
N TYR A 85 -21.88 5.22 -1.00
CA TYR A 85 -20.86 5.84 -0.16
C TYR A 85 -21.37 7.13 0.47
N CYS A 86 -21.94 8.07 -0.31
CA CYS A 86 -22.50 9.31 0.21
C CYS A 86 -23.58 9.04 1.26
N ARG A 87 -24.52 8.12 0.98
CA ARG A 87 -25.58 7.73 1.93
C ARG A 87 -25.01 7.19 3.23
N ARG A 88 -24.02 6.28 3.17
CA ARG A 88 -23.38 5.68 4.35
C ARG A 88 -22.62 6.71 5.20
N LYS A 89 -22.07 7.75 4.56
CA LYS A 89 -21.31 8.82 5.22
C LYS A 89 -22.18 10.02 5.61
N GLY A 90 -23.49 10.00 5.33
CA GLY A 90 -24.38 11.14 5.59
C GLY A 90 -24.06 12.37 4.72
N LEU A 91 -23.42 12.18 3.57
CA LEU A 91 -23.02 13.26 2.67
C LEU A 91 -24.10 13.53 1.62
N LYS A 92 -24.29 14.81 1.27
CA LYS A 92 -25.08 15.18 0.08
C LYS A 92 -24.34 14.70 -1.17
N CYS A 93 -24.98 13.87 -1.97
CA CYS A 93 -24.39 13.37 -3.21
C CYS A 93 -24.30 14.52 -4.26
N PRO A 94 -23.11 14.83 -4.78
CA PRO A 94 -22.94 15.83 -5.84
C PRO A 94 -23.42 15.29 -7.20
N PRO A 95 -23.49 16.13 -8.25
CA PRO A 95 -23.60 15.67 -9.61
C PRO A 95 -22.50 14.67 -9.95
N LEU A 96 -22.84 13.60 -10.67
CA LEU A 96 -21.95 12.51 -10.99
C LEU A 96 -21.73 12.42 -12.51
N PRO A 97 -20.58 11.91 -12.97
CA PRO A 97 -20.29 11.84 -14.41
C PRO A 97 -21.27 10.92 -15.14
N GLU A 98 -21.73 11.37 -16.31
CA GLU A 98 -22.47 10.51 -17.25
C GLU A 98 -21.52 9.66 -18.09
N THR A 99 -20.40 10.25 -18.50
CA THR A 99 -19.30 9.60 -19.19
C THR A 99 -17.99 9.86 -18.46
N LEU A 100 -17.07 8.89 -18.52
CA LEU A 100 -15.75 8.99 -17.91
C LEU A 100 -14.78 8.16 -18.73
N GLN A 101 -13.59 8.69 -18.96
CA GLN A 101 -12.47 7.96 -19.54
C GLN A 101 -11.30 8.04 -18.58
N VAL A 102 -10.96 6.91 -17.98
CA VAL A 102 -9.76 6.76 -17.15
C VAL A 102 -8.67 6.10 -17.97
N ASP A 103 -7.51 6.73 -18.00
CA ASP A 103 -6.28 6.11 -18.49
C ASP A 103 -5.67 5.30 -17.33
N GLY A 104 -5.81 3.97 -17.42
CA GLY A 104 -5.34 3.06 -16.37
C GLY A 104 -3.82 3.04 -16.22
N ARG A 105 -3.07 3.21 -17.32
CA ARG A 105 -1.60 3.28 -17.28
C ARG A 105 -1.15 4.56 -16.60
N GLU A 106 -1.74 5.70 -16.97
CA GLU A 106 -1.39 6.98 -16.36
C GLU A 106 -1.78 7.05 -14.89
N LEU A 107 -2.98 6.59 -14.52
CA LEU A 107 -3.41 6.57 -13.13
C LEU A 107 -2.52 5.66 -12.29
N PHE A 108 -2.27 4.42 -12.74
CA PHE A 108 -1.41 3.50 -12.00
C PHE A 108 0.04 4.01 -11.93
N GLY A 109 0.57 4.55 -13.02
CA GLY A 109 1.89 5.18 -13.03
C GLY A 109 2.01 6.32 -12.04
N ALA A 110 1.01 7.20 -11.96
CA ALA A 110 0.97 8.26 -10.97
C ALA A 110 0.93 7.72 -9.54
N MET A 111 0.17 6.64 -9.29
CA MET A 111 0.14 5.96 -8.00
C MET A 111 1.50 5.40 -7.60
N MET A 112 2.21 4.73 -8.51
CA MET A 112 3.52 4.14 -8.22
C MET A 112 4.60 5.19 -8.00
N ARG A 113 4.62 6.27 -8.80
CA ARG A 113 5.55 7.39 -8.61
C ARG A 113 5.32 8.12 -7.29
N GLU A 114 4.06 8.24 -6.85
CA GLU A 114 3.74 8.82 -5.54
C GLU A 114 4.17 7.88 -4.40
N ALA A 115 3.91 6.59 -4.55
CA ALA A 115 4.38 5.56 -3.61
C ALA A 115 5.90 5.36 -3.61
N GLY A 116 6.62 5.91 -4.59
CA GLY A 116 8.08 5.95 -4.62
C GLY A 116 8.71 7.06 -3.75
N GLN A 117 7.91 7.91 -3.11
CA GLN A 117 8.38 8.99 -2.24
C GLN A 117 8.31 8.60 -0.77
N TYR A 118 9.32 8.98 0.02
CA TYR A 118 9.31 8.81 1.47
C TYR A 118 8.29 9.71 2.15
N ASP A 119 7.67 9.22 3.23
CA ASP A 119 7.15 10.11 4.25
C ASP A 119 8.33 10.79 5.00
N PRO A 120 8.39 12.13 5.05
CA PRO A 120 9.53 12.83 5.62
C PRO A 120 9.67 12.62 7.13
N HIS A 121 8.57 12.45 7.86
CA HIS A 121 8.57 12.27 9.31
C HIS A 121 9.01 10.86 9.69
N ILE A 122 8.45 9.84 9.02
CA ILE A 122 8.83 8.45 9.25
C ILE A 122 10.27 8.20 8.82
N ARG A 123 10.70 8.75 7.68
CA ARG A 123 12.12 8.67 7.26
C ARG A 123 13.05 9.30 8.29
N HIS A 124 12.70 10.48 8.80
CA HIS A 124 13.50 11.14 9.83
C HIS A 124 13.57 10.29 11.12
N ALA A 125 12.46 9.66 11.53
CA ALA A 125 12.43 8.76 12.68
C ALA A 125 13.32 7.53 12.46
N ILE A 126 13.24 6.87 11.30
CA ILE A 126 14.11 5.73 10.95
C ILE A 126 15.58 6.12 11.02
N LEU A 127 15.97 7.25 10.42
CA LEU A 127 17.36 7.72 10.45
C LEU A 127 17.86 7.95 11.88
N ARG A 128 17.03 8.48 12.77
CA ARG A 128 17.36 8.64 14.19
C ARG A 128 17.49 7.30 14.92
N LEU A 129 16.58 6.36 14.66
CA LEU A 129 16.63 5.01 15.25
C LEU A 129 17.88 4.25 14.79
N ARG A 130 18.25 4.33 13.51
CA ARG A 130 19.50 3.78 12.97
C ARG A 130 20.73 4.37 13.66
N ALA A 131 20.77 5.69 13.82
CA ALA A 131 21.88 6.37 14.49
C ALA A 131 22.01 5.96 15.96
N ALA A 132 20.90 5.68 16.64
CA ALA A 132 20.90 5.22 18.02
C ALA A 132 21.43 3.79 18.20
N LYS A 133 21.37 2.94 17.16
CA LYS A 133 21.84 1.54 17.16
C LYS A 133 21.31 0.69 18.32
N LYS A 134 20.14 1.06 18.86
CA LYS A 134 19.52 0.41 20.02
C LYS A 134 18.50 -0.66 19.61
N TYR A 135 17.88 -0.49 18.46
CA TYR A 135 16.77 -1.31 17.99
C TYR A 135 17.13 -1.94 16.65
N LYS A 136 16.69 -3.18 16.44
CA LYS A 136 16.65 -3.78 15.12
C LYS A 136 15.49 -3.16 14.33
N LEU A 137 15.77 -2.66 13.13
CA LEU A 137 14.75 -2.08 12.26
C LEU A 137 14.36 -3.07 11.18
N ILE A 138 13.07 -3.37 11.08
CA ILE A 138 12.55 -4.41 10.19
C ILE A 138 11.47 -3.79 9.31
N ALA A 139 11.53 -4.03 8.01
CA ALA A 139 10.41 -3.76 7.10
C ALA A 139 9.54 -5.02 6.97
N LEU A 140 8.22 -4.86 7.05
CA LEU A 140 7.22 -5.92 6.84
C LEU A 140 6.14 -5.43 5.89
N THR A 141 6.27 -5.75 4.61
CA THR A 141 5.45 -5.18 3.53
C THR A 141 4.70 -6.26 2.74
N ASN A 142 3.47 -5.93 2.35
CA ASN A 142 2.80 -6.62 1.25
C ASN A 142 3.22 -5.91 -0.04
N ASN A 143 3.67 -6.64 -1.06
CA ASN A 143 4.13 -6.08 -2.32
C ASN A 143 3.58 -6.84 -3.51
N PHE A 144 3.66 -6.24 -4.69
CA PHE A 144 3.29 -6.90 -5.94
C PHE A 144 4.31 -8.00 -6.28
N SER A 145 3.84 -9.10 -6.87
CA SER A 145 4.71 -10.14 -7.41
C SER A 145 5.69 -9.56 -8.44
N LYS A 146 6.83 -10.24 -8.67
CA LYS A 146 7.83 -9.80 -9.66
C LYS A 146 7.16 -9.53 -11.00
N VAL A 147 7.31 -8.29 -11.48
CA VAL A 147 6.77 -7.86 -12.78
C VAL A 147 7.90 -7.96 -13.81
N ASP A 148 7.68 -8.75 -14.86
CA ASP A 148 8.60 -8.84 -16.00
C ASP A 148 8.23 -7.79 -17.04
N ILE A 149 8.87 -6.62 -16.96
CA ILE A 149 8.60 -5.47 -17.82
C ILE A 149 9.89 -4.85 -18.34
N ASN A 150 9.78 -4.16 -19.47
CA ASN A 150 10.92 -3.48 -20.08
C ASN A 150 11.37 -2.27 -19.25
N ARG A 151 12.56 -1.75 -19.58
CA ARG A 151 13.17 -0.61 -18.88
C ARG A 151 12.35 0.67 -18.98
N GLU A 152 11.72 0.93 -20.13
CA GLU A 152 10.89 2.12 -20.32
C GLU A 152 9.68 2.13 -19.36
N GLU A 153 9.10 0.96 -19.13
CA GLU A 153 7.98 0.80 -18.21
C GLU A 153 8.42 0.91 -16.74
N LEU A 154 9.60 0.38 -16.39
CA LEU A 154 10.22 0.60 -15.07
C LEU A 154 10.45 2.09 -14.79
N GLU A 155 11.00 2.81 -15.77
CA GLU A 155 11.24 4.26 -15.66
C GLU A 155 9.93 5.04 -15.55
N PHE A 156 8.90 4.66 -16.32
CA PHE A 156 7.57 5.26 -16.24
C PHE A 156 6.92 5.09 -14.85
N LEU A 157 7.07 3.92 -14.24
CA LEU A 157 6.53 3.62 -12.90
C LEU A 157 7.33 4.26 -11.76
N GLY A 158 8.52 4.79 -12.06
CA GLY A 158 9.48 5.22 -11.03
C GLY A 158 10.14 4.04 -10.30
N TRP A 159 10.10 2.85 -10.89
CA TRP A 159 10.62 1.60 -10.34
C TRP A 159 12.05 1.29 -10.78
N GLY A 160 12.89 2.30 -11.06
CA GLY A 160 14.30 2.17 -11.52
C GLY A 160 14.85 0.74 -11.63
N ASP A 161 15.36 0.18 -10.52
CA ASP A 161 15.93 -1.18 -10.43
C ASP A 161 14.94 -2.27 -9.94
N GLY A 162 13.69 -1.91 -9.71
CA GLY A 162 12.58 -2.76 -9.28
C GLY A 162 11.52 -2.01 -8.46
N ALA A 163 10.40 -2.67 -8.18
CA ALA A 163 9.30 -2.12 -7.38
C ALA A 163 9.70 -1.74 -5.94
N THR A 164 10.71 -2.43 -5.40
CA THR A 164 11.33 -2.10 -4.12
C THR A 164 12.78 -1.68 -4.35
N PRO A 165 13.09 -0.37 -4.30
CA PRO A 165 14.42 0.11 -4.63
C PRO A 165 15.46 -0.25 -3.54
N ASN A 166 16.72 -0.45 -3.92
CA ASN A 166 17.79 -0.89 -2.99
C ASN A 166 18.01 0.07 -1.81
N HIS A 167 17.98 1.38 -2.08
CA HIS A 167 18.18 2.40 -1.05
C HIS A 167 17.09 2.39 0.04
N LEU A 168 15.90 1.83 -0.24
CA LEU A 168 14.86 1.59 0.77
C LEU A 168 15.22 0.38 1.63
N ARG A 169 15.72 -0.72 1.03
CA ARG A 169 16.14 -1.93 1.77
C ARG A 169 17.28 -1.61 2.75
N GLU A 170 18.21 -0.74 2.35
CA GLU A 170 19.35 -0.31 3.17
C GLU A 170 18.97 0.44 4.45
N LEU A 171 17.72 0.92 4.56
CA LEU A 171 17.22 1.56 5.79
C LEU A 171 16.92 0.56 6.91
N PHE A 172 16.87 -0.74 6.62
CA PHE A 172 16.46 -1.78 7.56
C PHE A 172 17.58 -2.80 7.76
N ASP A 173 17.58 -3.43 8.93
CA ASP A 173 18.46 -4.56 9.23
C ASP A 173 17.89 -5.87 8.64
N ASP A 174 16.57 -5.93 8.47
CA ASP A 174 15.88 -7.02 7.78
C ASP A 174 14.69 -6.49 6.96
N PHE A 175 14.45 -7.10 5.80
CA PHE A 175 13.38 -6.71 4.89
C PHE A 175 12.55 -7.94 4.53
N CYS A 176 11.33 -8.01 5.09
CA CYS A 176 10.39 -9.10 4.91
C CYS A 176 9.32 -8.69 3.89
N ASP A 177 9.45 -9.22 2.67
CA ASP A 177 8.51 -9.00 1.57
C ASP A 177 7.58 -10.21 1.42
N SER A 178 6.28 -9.95 1.25
CA SER A 178 5.28 -10.99 1.03
C SER A 178 5.58 -11.85 -0.20
N SER A 179 6.14 -11.25 -1.26
CA SER A 179 6.45 -11.98 -2.50
C SER A 179 7.53 -13.04 -2.30
N ASP A 180 8.46 -12.78 -1.38
CA ASP A 180 9.62 -13.65 -1.14
C ASP A 180 9.26 -14.79 -0.18
N LEU A 181 8.31 -14.56 0.73
CA LEU A 181 7.94 -15.51 1.79
C LEU A 181 6.66 -16.29 1.49
N GLY A 182 5.91 -15.94 0.45
CA GLY A 182 4.65 -16.60 0.09
C GLY A 182 3.55 -16.45 1.15
N MET A 183 3.67 -15.43 1.99
CA MET A 183 2.77 -15.09 3.10
C MET A 183 2.48 -13.60 3.05
N ARG A 184 1.38 -13.12 3.64
CA ARG A 184 1.04 -11.70 3.64
C ARG A 184 0.39 -11.24 4.93
N LYS A 185 0.46 -9.95 5.22
CA LYS A 185 -0.39 -9.36 6.28
C LYS A 185 -1.86 -9.47 5.85
N PRO A 186 -2.80 -9.83 6.75
CA PRO A 186 -2.65 -10.01 8.20
C PRO A 186 -2.46 -11.47 8.68
N GLU A 187 -1.94 -12.39 7.87
CA GLU A 187 -1.67 -13.79 8.28
C GLU A 187 -0.66 -13.85 9.43
N ARG A 188 -0.96 -14.61 10.47
CA ARG A 188 -0.18 -14.65 11.72
C ARG A 188 1.24 -15.17 11.48
N GLU A 189 1.35 -16.14 10.59
CA GLU A 189 2.58 -16.82 10.18
C GLU A 189 3.59 -15.83 9.59
N PHE A 190 3.14 -14.79 8.90
CA PHE A 190 4.02 -13.79 8.29
C PHE A 190 4.78 -12.97 9.35
N TYR A 191 4.06 -12.48 10.36
CA TYR A 191 4.65 -11.75 11.49
C TYR A 191 5.61 -12.64 12.30
N LEU A 192 5.21 -13.89 12.53
CA LEU A 192 6.02 -14.86 13.28
C LEU A 192 7.31 -15.20 12.52
N ARG A 193 7.25 -15.42 11.20
CA ARG A 193 8.47 -15.64 10.39
C ARG A 193 9.38 -14.44 10.35
N ALA A 194 8.84 -13.23 10.24
CA ALA A 194 9.64 -12.01 10.29
C ALA A 194 10.37 -11.88 11.64
N CYS A 195 9.65 -12.12 12.74
CA CYS A 195 10.22 -12.13 14.09
C CYS A 195 11.30 -13.20 14.26
N GLU A 196 11.01 -14.44 13.86
CA GLU A 196 11.95 -15.57 13.96
C GLU A 196 13.23 -15.32 13.16
N ARG A 197 13.10 -14.91 11.89
CA ARG A 197 14.23 -14.57 11.00
C ARG A 197 15.09 -13.45 11.59
N SER A 198 14.45 -12.49 12.25
CA SER A 198 15.14 -11.37 12.89
C SER A 198 15.62 -11.65 14.32
N GLY A 199 15.31 -12.82 14.91
CA GLY A 199 15.67 -13.16 16.28
C GLY A 199 14.97 -12.30 17.34
N ILE A 200 13.72 -11.90 17.07
CA ILE A 200 12.92 -11.00 17.91
C ILE A 200 11.70 -11.75 18.43
N ASN A 201 11.39 -11.61 19.72
CA ASN A 201 10.08 -12.03 20.23
C ASN A 201 9.03 -10.98 19.85
N PRO A 202 7.82 -11.36 19.42
CA PRO A 202 6.76 -10.38 19.13
C PRO A 202 6.50 -9.41 20.29
N SER A 203 6.60 -9.89 21.54
CA SER A 203 6.45 -9.06 22.74
C SER A 203 7.52 -7.99 22.94
N ASP A 204 8.64 -8.08 22.22
CA ASP A 204 9.78 -7.17 22.31
C ASP A 204 9.77 -6.16 21.14
N ALA A 205 8.71 -6.13 20.33
CA ALA A 205 8.61 -5.31 19.13
C ALA A 205 7.46 -4.29 19.20
N ILE A 206 7.68 -3.16 18.52
CA ILE A 206 6.64 -2.20 18.14
C ILE A 206 6.40 -2.33 16.64
N PHE A 207 5.15 -2.38 16.20
CA PHE A 207 4.78 -2.42 14.79
C PHE A 207 4.00 -1.16 14.37
N LEU A 208 4.43 -0.54 13.27
CA LEU A 208 3.80 0.63 12.63
C LEU A 208 3.16 0.19 11.30
N ASP A 209 1.87 0.48 11.12
CA ASP A 209 1.08 0.16 9.92
C ASP A 209 -0.12 1.13 9.87
N ASP A 210 -0.57 1.52 8.67
CA ASP A 210 -1.73 2.40 8.48
C ASP A 210 -3.07 1.62 8.49
N ILE A 211 -3.00 0.31 8.25
CA ILE A 211 -4.15 -0.59 8.13
C ILE A 211 -4.48 -1.26 9.48
N GLY A 212 -5.63 -0.90 10.03
CA GLY A 212 -6.08 -1.38 11.35
C GLY A 212 -6.19 -2.91 11.51
N ILE A 213 -6.49 -3.67 10.44
CA ILE A 213 -6.54 -5.15 10.54
C ILE A 213 -5.15 -5.76 10.71
N ASN A 214 -4.10 -5.16 10.11
CA ASN A 214 -2.72 -5.59 10.28
C ASN A 214 -2.26 -5.35 11.72
N LEU A 215 -2.53 -4.15 12.24
CA LEU A 215 -2.24 -3.79 13.64
C LEU A 215 -2.97 -4.71 14.63
N LYS A 216 -4.21 -5.11 14.33
CA LYS A 216 -4.97 -6.04 15.18
C LYS A 216 -4.26 -7.41 15.27
N ALA A 217 -3.86 -7.97 14.13
CA ALA A 217 -3.15 -9.25 14.09
C ALA A 217 -1.80 -9.19 14.84
N ALA A 218 -1.03 -8.12 14.66
CA ALA A 218 0.22 -7.89 15.39
C ALA A 218 0.01 -7.81 16.91
N LYS A 219 -1.04 -7.10 17.36
CA LYS A 219 -1.39 -6.98 18.77
C LYS A 219 -1.79 -8.33 19.39
N GLU A 220 -2.51 -9.17 18.66
CA GLU A 220 -2.87 -10.54 19.07
C GLU A 220 -1.65 -11.46 19.23
N LEU A 221 -0.51 -11.11 18.63
CA LEU A 221 0.77 -11.80 18.80
C LEU A 221 1.61 -11.22 19.95
N GLY A 222 1.17 -10.13 20.57
CA GLY A 222 1.82 -9.50 21.72
C GLY A 222 2.66 -8.27 21.39
N MET A 223 2.71 -7.83 20.12
CA MET A 223 3.38 -6.59 19.73
C MET A 223 2.62 -5.37 20.25
N ASP A 224 3.36 -4.31 20.57
CA ASP A 224 2.75 -2.99 20.70
C ASP A 224 2.62 -2.37 19.32
N THR A 225 1.56 -1.57 19.12
CA THR A 225 1.21 -1.08 17.79
C THR A 225 0.98 0.42 17.77
N ILE A 226 1.43 1.06 16.69
CA ILE A 226 1.21 2.47 16.41
C ILE A 226 0.52 2.54 15.05
N ARG A 227 -0.54 3.35 14.96
CA ARG A 227 -1.20 3.64 13.71
C ARG A 227 -0.66 4.96 13.15
N GLU A 228 -0.22 4.92 11.91
CA GLU A 228 0.03 6.10 11.05
C GLU A 228 -1.27 6.42 10.29
#